data_AF-X1L020-F1
#
_entry.id   AF-X1L020-F1
#
_cell.length_a   1.000
_cell.length_b   1.000
_cell.length_c   1.000
_cell.angle_alpha   90.00
_cell.angle_beta   90.00
_cell.angle_gamma   90.00
#
_symmetry.space_group_name_H-M   'P 1'
#
loop_
_entity.id
_entity.type
_entity.pdbx_description
1 polymer ?
#
loop_
_entity_poly.entity_id
_entity_poly.type
_entity_poly.pdbx_seq_one_letter_code
_entity_poly.pdbx_strand_id
1 'polypeptide(L)'
;KTEEDANKKIEEFQEESQKDLDKLREEKAELEESLEKEKEKEKNFGKLRDSKKGKEEEIGVLTEKITKLEETLKEGIAGIKSDTSKTMVSDAVNVLAGDDKELKEKIQFHYDSFGGEPEDKEGLLRRVENAYILATGAKPETPLTGQILSSAGQGKVPEKTTTGEKGKLADPDAIDVGKKMGITDQAAEKHKLV
;
A
#
# COMPACT_ATOMS: atom_id res chain seq x y z
N LYS A 1 7.73 5.25 13.94
CA LYS A 1 7.27 6.60 13.54
C LYS A 1 6.44 6.57 12.25
N THR A 2 6.89 5.89 11.20
CA THR A 2 6.19 5.82 9.89
C THR A 2 4.74 5.33 9.91
N GLU A 3 4.39 4.39 10.80
CA GLU A 3 3.01 3.85 10.87
C GLU A 3 2.03 4.78 11.58
N GLU A 4 2.43 5.38 12.70
CA GLU A 4 1.63 6.43 13.36
C GLU A 4 1.49 7.66 12.46
N ASP A 5 2.55 8.04 11.76
CA ASP A 5 2.52 9.15 10.81
C ASP A 5 1.61 8.86 9.60
N ALA A 6 1.58 7.61 9.13
CA ALA A 6 0.69 7.19 8.04
C ALA A 6 -0.77 7.11 8.49
N ASN A 7 -1.05 6.54 9.67
CA ASN A 7 -2.40 6.49 10.23
C ASN A 7 -2.93 7.90 10.48
N LYS A 8 -2.09 8.80 11.02
CA LYS A 8 -2.46 10.20 11.20
C LYS A 8 -2.75 10.92 9.87
N LYS A 9 -1.95 10.68 8.83
CA LYS A 9 -2.23 11.22 7.48
C LYS A 9 -3.51 10.66 6.88
N ILE A 10 -3.80 9.38 7.10
CA ILE A 10 -5.05 8.75 6.67
C ILE A 10 -6.23 9.37 7.41
N GLU A 11 -6.13 9.55 8.74
CA GLU A 11 -7.16 10.18 9.56
C GLU A 11 -7.41 11.64 9.14
N GLU A 12 -6.35 12.45 8.97
CA GLU A 12 -6.47 13.84 8.51
C GLU A 12 -7.10 13.92 7.11
N PHE A 13 -6.67 13.08 6.17
CA PHE A 13 -7.22 13.03 4.82
C PHE A 13 -8.68 12.53 4.80
N GLN A 14 -9.01 11.55 5.63
CA GLN A 14 -10.37 11.06 5.79
C GLN A 14 -11.28 12.12 6.41
N GLU A 15 -10.86 12.78 7.48
CA GLU A 15 -11.67 13.82 8.13
C GLU A 15 -11.94 15.00 7.20
N GLU A 16 -10.94 15.45 6.46
CA GLU A 16 -11.10 16.56 5.50
C GLU A 16 -12.05 16.17 4.36
N SER A 17 -11.82 15.01 3.76
CA SER A 17 -12.66 14.52 2.65
C SER A 17 -14.07 14.16 3.10
N GLN A 18 -14.25 13.67 4.33
CA GLN A 18 -15.57 13.35 4.90
C GLN A 18 -16.38 14.62 5.16
N LYS A 19 -15.75 15.69 5.67
CA LYS A 19 -16.42 17.00 5.84
C LYS A 19 -16.93 17.54 4.51
N ASP A 20 -16.16 17.41 3.44
CA ASP A 20 -16.58 17.88 2.12
C ASP A 20 -17.65 16.97 1.49
N LEU A 21 -17.60 15.66 1.73
CA LEU A 21 -18.69 14.74 1.36
C LEU A 21 -19.99 15.06 2.10
N ASP A 22 -19.92 15.33 3.39
CA ASP A 22 -21.10 15.61 4.20
C ASP A 22 -21.77 16.92 3.75
N LYS A 23 -20.99 17.97 3.44
CA LYS A 23 -21.51 19.21 2.83
C LYS A 23 -22.19 18.96 1.49
N LEU A 24 -21.56 18.22 0.57
CA LEU A 24 -22.14 17.93 -0.75
C LEU A 24 -23.42 17.09 -0.65
N ARG A 25 -23.49 16.18 0.34
CA ARG A 25 -24.69 15.38 0.62
C ARG A 25 -25.81 16.24 1.21
N GLU A 26 -25.48 17.18 2.09
CA GLU A 26 -26.43 18.14 2.65
C GLU A 26 -27.00 19.05 1.54
N GLU A 27 -26.14 19.65 0.70
CA GLU A 27 -26.57 20.46 -0.46
C GLU A 27 -27.47 19.67 -1.41
N LYS A 28 -27.13 18.40 -1.68
CA LYS A 28 -27.96 17.52 -2.50
C LYS A 28 -29.32 17.24 -1.85
N ALA A 29 -29.35 16.96 -0.55
CA ALA A 29 -30.59 16.70 0.18
C ALA A 29 -31.51 17.92 0.20
N GLU A 30 -30.96 19.13 0.40
CA GLU A 30 -31.72 20.38 0.33
C GLU A 30 -32.33 20.60 -1.06
N LEU A 31 -31.55 20.33 -2.13
CA LEU A 31 -32.03 20.43 -3.50
C LEU A 31 -33.13 19.42 -3.82
N GLU A 32 -32.97 18.16 -3.38
CA GLU A 32 -33.98 17.11 -3.53
C GLU A 32 -35.28 17.48 -2.80
N GLU A 33 -35.21 17.97 -1.56
CA GLU A 33 -36.37 18.42 -0.80
C GLU A 33 -37.05 19.63 -1.48
N SER A 34 -36.27 20.57 -2.00
CA SER A 34 -36.80 21.73 -2.73
C SER A 34 -37.51 21.32 -4.03
N LEU A 35 -37.00 20.29 -4.70
CA LEU A 35 -37.56 19.75 -5.94
C LEU A 35 -38.84 18.95 -5.67
N GLU A 36 -38.90 18.22 -4.56
CA GLU A 36 -40.11 17.53 -4.11
C GLU A 36 -41.23 18.52 -3.77
N LYS A 37 -40.92 19.60 -3.04
CA LYS A 37 -41.86 20.71 -2.76
C LYS A 37 -42.34 21.43 -4.02
N GLU A 38 -41.53 21.47 -5.09
CA GLU A 38 -41.94 22.04 -6.38
C GLU A 38 -42.84 21.09 -7.16
N LYS A 39 -42.60 19.77 -7.12
CA LYS A 39 -43.49 18.77 -7.72
C LYS A 39 -44.92 18.84 -7.15
N GLU A 40 -45.07 19.09 -5.86
CA GLU A 40 -46.40 19.26 -5.23
C GLU A 40 -47.16 20.51 -5.69
N LYS A 41 -46.48 21.51 -6.25
CA LYS A 41 -47.04 22.81 -6.66
C LYS A 41 -47.40 22.91 -8.15
N GLU A 42 -47.50 21.78 -8.85
CA GLU A 42 -47.65 21.60 -10.32
C GLU A 42 -48.79 22.36 -11.05
N LYS A 43 -49.50 23.30 -10.41
CA LYS A 43 -50.54 24.13 -11.05
C LYS A 43 -50.02 25.23 -12.01
N ASN A 44 -48.70 25.47 -12.12
CA ASN A 44 -48.11 26.50 -12.98
C ASN A 44 -47.02 25.92 -13.92
N PHE A 45 -47.36 25.63 -15.19
CA PHE A 45 -46.64 24.63 -16.01
C PHE A 45 -45.39 25.08 -16.79
N GLY A 46 -45.14 26.38 -16.99
CA GLY A 46 -44.01 26.85 -17.83
C GLY A 46 -42.69 26.97 -17.05
N LYS A 47 -42.58 28.02 -16.23
CA LYS A 47 -41.37 28.34 -15.44
C LYS A 47 -40.96 27.25 -14.45
N LEU A 48 -41.93 26.46 -13.98
CA LEU A 48 -41.72 25.39 -13.02
C LEU A 48 -41.06 24.16 -13.65
N ARG A 49 -41.29 23.94 -14.95
CA ARG A 49 -40.63 22.88 -15.73
C ARG A 49 -39.16 23.19 -15.96
N ASP A 50 -38.84 24.45 -16.25
CA ASP A 50 -37.46 24.91 -16.42
C ASP A 50 -36.70 24.90 -15.08
N SER A 51 -37.34 25.34 -13.99
CA SER A 51 -36.77 25.25 -12.62
C SER A 51 -36.46 23.81 -12.22
N LYS A 52 -37.41 22.89 -12.44
CA LYS A 52 -37.24 21.47 -12.14
C LYS A 52 -36.09 20.86 -12.93
N LYS A 53 -35.99 21.18 -14.22
CA LYS A 53 -34.90 20.68 -15.07
C LYS A 53 -33.53 21.19 -14.60
N GLY A 54 -33.44 22.48 -14.23
CA GLY A 54 -32.20 23.05 -13.67
C GLY A 54 -31.77 22.36 -12.38
N LYS A 55 -32.71 22.10 -11.47
CA LYS A 55 -32.43 21.38 -10.22
C LYS A 55 -32.07 19.91 -10.43
N GLU A 56 -32.69 19.23 -11.39
CA GLU A 56 -32.32 17.85 -11.76
C GLU A 56 -30.88 17.81 -12.33
N GLU A 57 -30.50 18.81 -13.13
CA GLU A 57 -29.12 18.96 -13.62
C GLU A 57 -28.13 19.24 -12.48
N GLU A 58 -28.46 20.12 -11.53
CA GLU A 58 -27.63 20.41 -10.35
C GLU A 58 -27.46 19.18 -9.44
N ILE A 59 -28.53 18.42 -9.18
CA ILE A 59 -28.48 17.15 -8.44
C ILE A 59 -27.58 16.14 -9.17
N GLY A 60 -27.64 16.10 -10.50
CA GLY A 60 -26.75 15.28 -11.33
C GLY A 60 -25.29 15.65 -11.13
N VAL A 61 -24.96 16.94 -11.23
CA VAL A 61 -23.60 17.46 -11.02
C VAL A 61 -23.10 17.16 -9.59
N LEU A 62 -23.94 17.35 -8.56
CA LEU A 62 -23.58 17.02 -7.18
C LEU A 62 -23.35 15.52 -6.99
N THR A 63 -24.16 14.68 -7.63
CA THR A 63 -23.98 13.22 -7.58
C THR A 63 -22.64 12.81 -8.19
N GLU A 64 -22.28 13.35 -9.36
CA GLU A 64 -20.97 13.08 -9.96
C GLU A 64 -19.81 13.57 -9.09
N LYS A 65 -19.95 14.74 -8.45
CA LYS A 65 -18.93 15.27 -7.52
C LYS A 65 -18.75 14.35 -6.32
N ILE A 66 -19.85 13.88 -5.71
CA ILE A 66 -19.81 12.93 -4.60
C ILE A 66 -19.09 11.65 -5.02
N THR A 67 -19.46 11.06 -6.16
CA THR A 67 -18.82 9.82 -6.65
C THR A 67 -17.31 10.01 -6.87
N LYS A 68 -16.90 11.12 -7.52
CA LYS A 68 -15.47 11.41 -7.74
C LYS A 68 -14.70 11.61 -6.43
N LEU A 69 -15.32 12.24 -5.43
CA LEU A 69 -14.68 12.48 -4.14
C LEU A 69 -14.56 11.19 -3.34
N GLU A 70 -15.56 10.30 -3.41
CA GLU A 70 -15.48 8.95 -2.83
C GLU A 70 -14.40 8.08 -3.49
N GLU A 71 -14.23 8.17 -4.82
CA GLU A 71 -13.14 7.52 -5.55
C GLU A 71 -11.78 8.08 -5.12
N THR A 72 -11.64 9.41 -5.09
CA THR A 72 -10.41 10.10 -4.66
C THR A 72 -10.03 9.73 -3.23
N LEU A 73 -11.02 9.59 -2.34
CA LEU A 73 -10.80 9.16 -0.96
C LEU A 73 -10.23 7.74 -0.91
N LYS A 74 -10.80 6.81 -1.68
CA LYS A 74 -10.31 5.41 -1.75
C LYS A 74 -8.90 5.34 -2.33
N GLU A 75 -8.65 6.04 -3.43
CA GLU A 75 -7.35 6.08 -4.09
C GLU A 75 -6.28 6.75 -3.23
N GLY A 76 -6.62 7.85 -2.56
CA GLY A 76 -5.72 8.56 -1.65
C GLY A 76 -5.29 7.70 -0.46
N ILE A 77 -6.23 6.98 0.17
CA ILE A 77 -5.90 6.04 1.25
C ILE A 77 -5.01 4.90 0.73
N ALA A 78 -5.32 4.34 -0.43
CA ALA A 78 -4.50 3.29 -1.04
C ALA A 78 -3.09 3.79 -1.36
N GLY A 79 -2.96 5.01 -1.89
CA GLY A 79 -1.68 5.67 -2.16
C GLY A 79 -0.83 5.85 -0.90
N ILE A 80 -1.41 6.40 0.17
CA ILE A 80 -0.70 6.59 1.44
C ILE A 80 -0.22 5.25 2.02
N LYS A 81 -1.05 4.19 1.95
CA LYS A 81 -0.66 2.85 2.38
C LYS A 81 0.49 2.29 1.53
N SER A 82 0.39 2.40 0.20
CA SER A 82 1.41 1.91 -0.72
C SER A 82 2.77 2.58 -0.49
N ASP A 83 2.78 3.91 -0.34
CA ASP A 83 3.99 4.68 -0.10
C ASP A 83 4.64 4.37 1.26
N THR A 84 3.81 4.16 2.29
CA THR A 84 4.27 3.76 3.62
C THR A 84 4.91 2.38 3.56
N SER A 85 4.26 1.41 2.89
CA SER A 85 4.78 0.06 2.69
C SER A 85 6.11 0.07 1.94
N LYS A 86 6.23 0.81 0.83
CA LYS A 86 7.49 0.94 0.09
C LYS A 86 8.62 1.51 0.94
N THR A 87 8.31 2.52 1.76
CA THR A 87 9.29 3.11 2.69
C THR A 87 9.76 2.08 3.71
N MET A 88 8.85 1.32 4.32
CA MET A 88 9.19 0.27 5.27
C MET A 88 10.02 -0.86 4.64
N VAL A 89 9.72 -1.26 3.40
CA VAL A 89 10.51 -2.25 2.66
C VAL A 89 11.92 -1.72 2.43
N SER A 90 12.06 -0.50 1.92
CA SER A 90 13.35 0.14 1.68
C SER A 90 14.18 0.22 2.97
N ASP A 91 13.57 0.63 4.08
CA ASP A 91 14.26 0.70 5.38
C ASP A 91 14.70 -0.68 5.86
N ALA A 92 13.85 -1.70 5.72
CA ALA A 92 14.18 -3.08 6.10
C ALA A 92 15.34 -3.64 5.25
N VAL A 93 15.30 -3.42 3.93
CA VAL A 93 16.37 -3.80 3.01
C VAL A 93 17.67 -3.10 3.36
N ASN A 94 17.62 -1.80 3.72
CA ASN A 94 18.79 -1.04 4.14
C ASN A 94 19.38 -1.56 5.47
N VAL A 95 18.54 -1.93 6.44
CA VAL A 95 18.99 -2.52 7.72
C VAL A 95 19.73 -3.84 7.49
N LEU A 96 19.22 -4.68 6.58
CA LEU A 96 19.81 -5.99 6.32
C LEU A 96 21.06 -5.93 5.44
N ALA A 97 21.07 -5.11 4.40
CA ALA A 97 22.17 -5.05 3.43
C ALA A 97 23.22 -3.98 3.73
N GLY A 98 22.94 -3.03 4.63
CA GLY A 98 23.85 -1.93 4.96
C GLY A 98 24.19 -1.08 3.73
N ASP A 99 25.46 -1.05 3.33
CA ASP A 99 25.94 -0.33 2.15
C ASP A 99 26.14 -1.21 0.90
N ASP A 100 25.89 -2.53 1.01
CA ASP A 100 26.08 -3.46 -0.11
C ASP A 100 24.96 -3.33 -1.15
N LYS A 101 25.27 -2.65 -2.25
CA LYS A 101 24.31 -2.41 -3.35
C LYS A 101 23.87 -3.69 -4.05
N GLU A 102 24.77 -4.65 -4.27
CA GLU A 102 24.43 -5.90 -4.96
C GLU A 102 23.46 -6.73 -4.11
N LEU A 103 23.65 -6.71 -2.79
CA LEU A 103 22.76 -7.40 -1.87
C LEU A 103 21.39 -6.72 -1.80
N LYS A 104 21.32 -5.38 -1.78
CA LYS A 104 20.04 -4.64 -1.84
C LYS A 104 19.23 -5.00 -3.07
N GLU A 105 19.86 -5.01 -4.23
CA GLU A 105 19.21 -5.35 -5.51
C GLU A 105 18.68 -6.77 -5.52
N LYS A 106 19.42 -7.74 -4.96
CA LYS A 106 18.97 -9.13 -4.84
C LYS A 106 17.79 -9.30 -3.89
N ILE A 107 17.82 -8.64 -2.73
CA ILE A 107 16.70 -8.69 -1.78
C ILE A 107 15.46 -8.06 -2.43
N GLN A 108 15.60 -6.91 -3.08
CA GLN A 108 14.48 -6.25 -3.76
C GLN A 108 13.90 -7.13 -4.87
N PHE A 109 14.75 -7.76 -5.68
CA PHE A 109 14.31 -8.67 -6.74
C PHE A 109 13.48 -9.85 -6.20
N HIS A 110 13.94 -10.49 -5.12
CA HIS A 110 13.20 -11.59 -4.50
C HIS A 110 11.92 -11.11 -3.81
N TYR A 111 11.94 -9.92 -3.21
CA TYR A 111 10.76 -9.31 -2.61
C TYR A 111 9.66 -9.05 -3.65
N ASP A 112 10.02 -8.42 -4.78
CA ASP A 112 9.09 -8.11 -5.88
C ASP A 112 8.53 -9.38 -6.53
N SER A 113 9.25 -10.50 -6.43
CA SER A 113 8.82 -11.80 -6.94
C SER A 113 7.74 -12.48 -6.10
N PHE A 114 7.50 -12.05 -4.84
CA PHE A 114 6.58 -12.76 -3.94
C PHE A 114 5.10 -12.64 -4.29
N GLY A 115 4.71 -11.71 -5.16
CA GLY A 115 3.32 -11.56 -5.62
C GLY A 115 2.33 -11.10 -4.52
N GLY A 116 1.39 -10.24 -4.90
CA GLY A 116 0.40 -9.67 -3.98
C GLY A 116 0.98 -8.69 -2.97
N GLU A 117 0.12 -7.87 -2.37
CA GLU A 117 0.54 -6.97 -1.29
C GLU A 117 0.49 -7.69 0.07
N PRO A 118 1.43 -7.42 0.99
CA PRO A 118 1.33 -7.92 2.36
C PRO A 118 0.11 -7.31 3.07
N GLU A 119 -0.65 -8.12 3.80
CA GLU A 119 -1.85 -7.68 4.53
C GLU A 119 -1.52 -6.77 5.72
N ASP A 120 -0.36 -6.99 6.32
CA ASP A 120 0.08 -6.33 7.54
C ASP A 120 1.60 -6.11 7.56
N LYS A 121 2.04 -5.31 8.52
CA LYS A 121 3.45 -4.97 8.72
C LYS A 121 4.30 -6.20 9.05
N GLU A 122 3.77 -7.14 9.84
CA GLU A 122 4.49 -8.38 10.12
C GLU A 122 4.67 -9.24 8.87
N GLY A 123 3.64 -9.34 8.03
CA GLY A 123 3.72 -9.99 6.72
C GLY A 123 4.74 -9.32 5.79
N LEU A 124 4.81 -7.99 5.79
CA LEU A 124 5.81 -7.24 5.04
C LEU A 124 7.23 -7.58 5.50
N LEU A 125 7.49 -7.55 6.81
CA LEU A 125 8.81 -7.85 7.37
C LEU A 125 9.23 -9.29 7.11
N ARG A 126 8.31 -10.25 7.29
CA ARG A 126 8.57 -11.67 6.96
C ARG A 126 8.91 -11.86 5.49
N ARG A 127 8.25 -11.15 4.57
CA ARG A 127 8.60 -11.21 3.14
C ARG A 127 9.99 -10.64 2.86
N VAL A 128 10.38 -9.55 3.53
CA VAL A 128 11.74 -9.01 3.41
C VAL A 128 12.79 -9.97 4.00
N GLU A 129 12.53 -10.58 5.15
CA GLU A 129 13.41 -11.62 5.73
C GLU A 129 13.55 -12.83 4.80
N ASN A 130 12.44 -13.31 4.23
CA ASN A 130 12.46 -14.40 3.25
C ASN A 130 13.23 -14.00 1.98
N ALA A 131 13.06 -12.78 1.48
CA ALA A 131 13.83 -12.27 0.34
C ALA A 131 15.33 -12.25 0.65
N TYR A 132 15.72 -11.89 1.87
CA TYR A 132 17.10 -11.93 2.33
C TYR A 132 17.67 -13.34 2.38
N ILE A 133 16.90 -14.30 2.92
CA ILE A 133 17.29 -15.71 2.94
C ILE A 133 17.48 -16.25 1.52
N LEU A 134 16.60 -15.90 0.59
CA LEU A 134 16.75 -16.28 -0.83
C LEU A 134 17.97 -15.61 -1.48
N ALA A 135 18.26 -14.36 -1.14
CA ALA A 135 19.38 -13.61 -1.69
C ALA A 135 20.75 -14.09 -1.18
N THR A 136 20.82 -14.58 0.06
CA THR A 136 22.09 -14.89 0.76
C THR A 136 22.27 -16.36 1.08
N GLY A 137 21.20 -17.15 1.11
CA GLY A 137 21.19 -18.52 1.60
C GLY A 137 21.31 -18.63 3.12
N ALA A 138 21.28 -17.52 3.87
CA ALA A 138 21.47 -17.49 5.31
C ALA A 138 20.36 -16.69 6.02
N LYS A 139 20.09 -17.05 7.28
CA LYS A 139 19.19 -16.27 8.13
C LYS A 139 19.87 -14.95 8.51
N PRO A 140 19.11 -13.83 8.56
CA PRO A 140 19.68 -12.56 8.98
C PRO A 140 20.14 -12.66 10.45
N GLU A 141 21.36 -12.20 10.72
CA GLU A 141 21.92 -12.19 12.08
C GLU A 141 21.16 -11.23 13.02
N THR A 142 20.52 -10.22 12.44
CA THR A 142 19.69 -9.27 13.16
C THR A 142 18.22 -9.48 12.78
N PRO A 143 17.34 -9.87 13.71
CA PRO A 143 15.92 -10.03 13.42
C PRO A 143 15.29 -8.67 13.10
N LEU A 144 14.46 -8.60 12.05
CA LEU A 144 13.73 -7.37 11.70
C LEU A 144 12.56 -7.19 12.68
N THR A 145 12.79 -6.43 13.75
CA THR A 145 11.71 -6.03 14.67
C THR A 145 11.21 -4.63 14.31
N GLY A 146 9.90 -4.39 14.51
CA GLY A 146 9.30 -3.06 14.25
C GLY A 146 9.93 -1.92 15.08
N GLN A 147 10.64 -2.26 16.15
CA GLN A 147 11.40 -1.33 16.98
C GLN A 147 12.69 -0.88 16.31
N ILE A 148 13.42 -1.79 15.64
CA ILE A 148 14.66 -1.49 14.90
C ILE A 148 14.38 -0.57 13.70
N LEU A 149 13.27 -0.78 12.99
CA LEU A 149 12.85 0.07 11.87
C LEU A 149 12.39 1.47 12.32
N SER A 150 11.86 1.59 13.54
CA SER A 150 11.43 2.88 14.09
C SER A 150 12.59 3.72 14.66
N SER A 151 13.73 3.09 14.91
CA SER A 151 14.98 3.72 15.30
C SER A 151 15.95 3.66 14.12
N ALA A 152 15.83 4.59 13.18
CA ALA A 152 16.80 4.78 12.09
C ALA A 152 18.17 5.19 12.66
N GLY A 153 18.86 4.23 13.26
CA GLY A 153 20.15 4.36 13.92
C GLY A 153 20.92 3.07 13.70
N GLN A 154 21.69 3.06 12.60
CA GLN A 154 22.77 2.13 12.28
C GLN A 154 22.65 0.74 12.90
N GLY A 155 21.91 -0.15 12.23
CA GLY A 155 22.14 -1.58 12.39
C GLY A 155 23.59 -1.88 12.03
N LYS A 156 24.31 -2.60 12.91
CA LYS A 156 25.66 -3.09 12.59
C LYS A 156 25.56 -3.93 11.32
N VAL A 157 26.31 -3.51 10.31
CA VAL A 157 26.53 -4.30 9.09
C VAL A 157 27.04 -5.67 9.55
N PRO A 158 26.41 -6.80 9.16
CA PRO A 158 26.98 -8.11 9.44
C PRO A 158 28.40 -8.12 8.84
N GLU A 159 29.40 -8.39 9.68
CA GLU A 159 30.77 -8.59 9.22
C GLU A 159 30.70 -9.70 8.18
N LYS A 160 31.15 -9.40 6.95
CA LYS A 160 31.24 -10.35 5.84
C LYS A 160 31.62 -11.72 6.38
N THR A 161 30.65 -12.63 6.46
CA THR A 161 30.91 -14.04 6.73
C THR A 161 31.62 -14.57 5.49
N THR A 162 32.95 -14.44 5.52
CA THR A 162 33.86 -15.10 4.60
C THR A 162 33.83 -16.59 4.88
N THR A 163 32.74 -17.29 4.55
CA THR A 163 32.75 -18.76 4.38
C THR A 163 31.45 -19.25 3.74
N GLY A 164 31.53 -19.59 2.45
CA GLY A 164 30.46 -20.24 1.70
C GLY A 164 30.53 -19.82 0.24
N GLU A 165 30.78 -20.77 -0.66
CA GLU A 165 30.99 -20.54 -2.09
C GLU A 165 29.91 -19.63 -2.72
N LYS A 166 30.37 -18.73 -3.57
CA LYS A 166 29.55 -17.85 -4.39
C LYS A 166 28.45 -18.64 -5.11
N GLY A 167 27.20 -18.41 -4.69
CA GLY A 167 26.01 -18.72 -5.50
C GLY A 167 25.61 -20.19 -5.51
N LYS A 168 25.37 -20.79 -4.34
CA LYS A 168 24.55 -22.01 -4.24
C LYS A 168 23.62 -21.88 -3.04
N LEU A 169 22.34 -22.20 -3.20
CA LEU A 169 21.42 -22.50 -2.10
C LEU A 169 21.92 -23.83 -1.49
N ALA A 170 22.98 -23.75 -0.67
CA ALA A 170 23.52 -24.92 0.00
C ALA A 170 22.69 -25.30 1.25
N ASP A 171 21.75 -24.45 1.68
CA ASP A 171 20.92 -24.67 2.85
C ASP A 171 19.59 -25.37 2.48
N PRO A 172 19.30 -26.57 3.01
CA PRO A 172 18.05 -27.30 2.78
C PRO A 172 16.79 -26.50 3.14
N ASP A 173 16.89 -25.61 4.12
CA ASP A 173 15.76 -24.77 4.55
C ASP A 173 15.39 -23.73 3.48
N ALA A 174 16.37 -23.21 2.74
CA ALA A 174 16.16 -22.22 1.69
C ALA A 174 15.46 -22.82 0.45
N ILE A 175 15.73 -24.09 0.16
CA ILE A 175 15.09 -24.83 -0.94
C ILE A 175 13.63 -25.16 -0.59
N ASP A 176 13.34 -25.55 0.66
CA ASP A 176 11.97 -25.86 1.09
C ASP A 176 11.07 -24.61 1.10
N VAL A 177 11.62 -23.46 1.53
CA VAL A 177 10.92 -22.16 1.44
C VAL A 177 10.70 -21.77 -0.02
N GLY A 178 11.72 -21.88 -0.89
CA GLY A 178 11.59 -21.59 -2.32
C GLY A 178 10.51 -22.43 -3.02
N LYS A 179 10.44 -23.73 -2.70
CA LYS A 179 9.41 -24.64 -3.23
C LYS A 179 8.01 -24.30 -2.72
N LYS A 180 7.86 -23.97 -1.44
CA LYS A 180 6.57 -23.52 -0.86
C LYS A 180 6.09 -22.18 -1.42
N MET A 181 7.01 -21.36 -1.95
CA MET A 181 6.73 -20.05 -2.53
C MET A 181 6.63 -20.07 -4.07
N GLY A 182 6.66 -21.25 -4.71
CA GLY A 182 6.40 -21.40 -6.14
C GLY A 182 7.61 -21.23 -7.07
N ILE A 183 8.85 -21.24 -6.54
CA ILE A 183 10.06 -21.31 -7.36
C ILE A 183 10.14 -22.72 -7.95
N THR A 184 10.00 -22.81 -9.27
CA THR A 184 10.13 -24.08 -10.00
C THR A 184 11.60 -24.50 -10.09
N ASP A 185 11.86 -25.81 -10.07
CA ASP A 185 13.23 -26.36 -10.12
C ASP A 185 14.04 -25.84 -11.33
N GLN A 186 13.36 -25.51 -12.44
CA GLN A 186 13.99 -24.90 -13.62
C GLN A 186 14.50 -23.46 -13.39
N ALA A 187 13.85 -22.68 -12.53
CA ALA A 187 14.31 -21.34 -12.18
C ALA A 187 15.52 -21.40 -11.23
N ALA A 188 15.56 -22.39 -10.34
CA ALA A 188 16.69 -22.62 -9.45
C ALA A 188 17.96 -22.99 -10.25
N GLU A 189 17.84 -23.85 -11.25
CA GLU A 189 18.97 -24.29 -12.08
C GLU A 189 19.46 -23.19 -13.04
N LYS A 190 18.54 -22.44 -13.65
CA LYS A 190 18.86 -21.36 -14.61
C LYS A 190 19.59 -20.18 -13.96
N HIS A 191 19.36 -19.93 -12.68
CA HIS A 191 19.99 -18.85 -11.93
C HIS A 191 21.19 -19.29 -11.08
N LYS A 192 21.68 -20.54 -11.24
CA LYS A 192 22.76 -21.12 -10.42
C LYS A 192 22.47 -20.99 -8.93
N LEU A 193 21.24 -21.32 -8.54
CA LEU A 193 20.88 -21.44 -7.14
C LEU A 193 21.15 -22.87 -6.63
N VAL A 194 21.61 -23.79 -7.48
CA VAL A 194 22.11 -25.15 -7.16
C VAL A 194 23.43 -25.38 -7.91
#